data_AF-A0A7V6BZT7-F1
#
_entry.id   AF-A0A7V6BZT7-F1
#
_cell.length_a   1.000
_cell.length_b   1.000
_cell.length_c   1.000
_cell.angle_alpha   90.00
_cell.angle_beta   90.00
_cell.angle_gamma   90.00
#
_symmetry.space_group_name_H-M   'P 1'
#
loop_
_entity.id
_entity.type
_entity.pdbx_description
1 polymer ?
#
loop_
_entity_poly.entity_id
_entity_poly.type
_entity_poly.pdbx_seq_one_letter_code
_entity_poly.pdbx_strand_id
1 'polypeptide(L)'
;SQGPSGFGYGDNDDNTLIPASPSVFIRKSFNISDPSQADGMLIHIDYDDAYALYLNGKLITKKNISDLSLYTEAAKKGHEANLYRGEHDFEEVWIKAEDLRQGENLIAIEAHNYSVDNSAKKDWVEPADLSIIPVVSLFYKYANPNKIDNPSAFVAAAYPHLHSNFSLKSGESVVLSNAQGQVVDKQVLLDTRSNESQGRASNSGTWGYLDYPSPKASNTNGYAKRAAKVKALTSAGLYDAALSLALEAEAGASIYYSLDGSEPNTSSNQYTGPINISKTSILRARAYRNNYAPSLVSSFTYFINEDNGLPIISLIADPIDLFSNQRGIFAYGSHAEANGAGANFKQAWTRASSVEYFLDASLAFQADAGLELFGHYSRSKERKSMEVKFKDGFGSGKLKYPVFDDYPVKKFDDLVLRTSSNDYKKTLFRDMLTQSLFKELGLDTQAYKPARLFINAQYWGLINIREKMDSHYLERHFGVEDDDIDLIAGYIKENGKLKGQVLEGNLDSYRELVNFVKDRDMSD
;
A
#
# COMPACT_ATOMS: atom_id res chain seq x y z
N SER A 1 16.08 7.00 -32.49
CA SER A 1 16.10 7.96 -31.36
C SER A 1 17.02 7.46 -30.27
N GLN A 2 17.45 8.33 -29.35
CA GLN A 2 18.06 7.95 -28.08
C GLN A 2 17.36 8.75 -26.98
N GLY A 3 16.97 8.09 -25.90
CA GLY A 3 16.22 8.72 -24.81
C GLY A 3 15.98 7.76 -23.64
N PRO A 4 15.31 8.24 -22.58
CA PRO A 4 14.90 7.41 -21.44
C PRO A 4 13.89 6.33 -21.81
N SER A 5 13.67 5.36 -20.92
CA SER A 5 12.69 4.28 -21.15
C SER A 5 11.25 4.79 -21.29
N GLY A 6 10.43 4.09 -22.07
CA GLY A 6 9.14 4.53 -22.60
C GLY A 6 9.33 5.01 -24.03
N PHE A 7 9.37 4.07 -24.97
CA PHE A 7 9.58 4.35 -26.39
C PHE A 7 8.30 4.08 -27.15
N GLY A 8 7.76 5.11 -27.80
CA GLY A 8 6.47 4.93 -28.46
C GLY A 8 5.90 6.17 -29.12
N TYR A 9 4.64 6.07 -29.50
CA TYR A 9 3.87 7.11 -30.19
C TYR A 9 2.37 6.88 -30.05
N GLY A 10 1.58 7.95 -30.22
CA GLY A 10 0.12 7.86 -30.47
C GLY A 10 -0.74 8.53 -29.40
N ASP A 11 -0.30 8.51 -28.14
CA ASP A 11 -1.13 8.88 -26.98
C ASP A 11 -0.48 9.91 -26.01
N ASN A 12 0.81 10.20 -26.21
CA ASN A 12 1.65 11.10 -25.40
C ASN A 12 1.98 10.59 -23.99
N ASP A 13 2.03 9.27 -23.78
CA ASP A 13 2.44 8.69 -22.51
C ASP A 13 3.93 8.29 -22.45
N ASP A 14 4.61 8.25 -23.59
CA ASP A 14 6.02 7.87 -23.71
C ASP A 14 7.03 8.97 -23.42
N ASN A 15 8.14 8.59 -22.78
CA ASN A 15 9.25 9.51 -22.53
C ASN A 15 10.16 9.74 -23.75
N THR A 16 10.22 8.77 -24.68
CA THR A 16 10.99 8.81 -25.91
C THR A 16 10.07 8.61 -27.09
N LEU A 17 9.58 9.73 -27.63
CA LEU A 17 8.76 9.73 -28.82
C LEU A 17 9.55 9.22 -30.04
N ILE A 18 8.91 8.35 -30.80
CA ILE A 18 9.44 7.78 -32.06
C ILE A 18 8.44 8.01 -33.20
N PRO A 19 8.89 7.92 -34.47
CA PRO A 19 7.97 7.95 -35.61
C PRO A 19 7.05 6.73 -35.63
N ALA A 20 5.80 6.92 -36.04
CA ALA A 20 4.83 5.84 -36.24
C ALA A 20 5.42 4.73 -37.13
N SER A 21 5.50 3.51 -36.60
CA SER A 21 6.22 2.38 -37.20
C SER A 21 5.57 1.05 -36.79
N PRO A 22 5.55 0.04 -37.68
CA PRO A 22 4.98 -1.28 -37.35
C PRO A 22 5.77 -2.02 -36.29
N SER A 23 7.05 -1.67 -36.13
CA SER A 23 7.92 -2.23 -35.12
C SER A 23 9.03 -1.27 -34.74
N VAL A 24 9.61 -1.53 -33.57
CA VAL A 24 10.67 -0.73 -32.95
C VAL A 24 11.73 -1.66 -32.40
N PHE A 25 12.98 -1.41 -32.77
CA PHE A 25 14.13 -2.17 -32.28
C PHE A 25 14.96 -1.31 -31.34
N ILE A 26 15.08 -1.78 -30.12
CA ILE A 26 15.77 -1.11 -29.03
C ILE A 26 16.97 -1.96 -28.65
N ARG A 27 18.12 -1.32 -28.42
CA ARG A 27 19.32 -1.99 -27.95
C ARG A 27 20.03 -1.16 -26.90
N LYS A 28 20.56 -1.83 -25.88
CA LYS A 28 21.32 -1.18 -24.81
C LYS A 28 22.40 -2.10 -24.29
N SER A 29 23.65 -1.65 -24.43
CA SER A 29 24.80 -2.30 -23.79
C SER A 29 24.90 -1.91 -22.32
N PHE A 30 25.39 -2.83 -21.50
CA PHE A 30 25.78 -2.62 -20.11
C PHE A 30 26.96 -3.54 -19.76
N ASN A 31 27.76 -3.17 -18.78
CA ASN A 31 28.91 -3.97 -18.35
C ASN A 31 28.65 -4.67 -17.02
N ILE A 32 29.16 -5.89 -16.87
CA ILE A 32 29.24 -6.60 -15.59
C ILE A 32 30.68 -7.05 -15.37
N SER A 33 31.33 -6.51 -14.35
CA SER A 33 32.73 -6.77 -14.02
C SER A 33 32.97 -8.19 -13.50
N ASP A 34 32.00 -8.75 -12.76
CA ASP A 34 32.03 -10.11 -12.21
C ASP A 34 30.62 -10.69 -12.03
N PRO A 35 30.11 -11.51 -12.97
CA PRO A 35 28.78 -12.11 -12.88
C PRO A 35 28.60 -13.04 -11.68
N SER A 36 29.67 -13.57 -11.06
CA SER A 36 29.55 -14.47 -9.91
C SER A 36 28.97 -13.77 -8.67
N GLN A 37 29.13 -12.44 -8.61
CA GLN A 37 28.61 -11.58 -7.55
C GLN A 37 27.14 -11.21 -7.76
N ALA A 38 26.62 -11.37 -8.98
CA ALA A 38 25.21 -11.16 -9.27
C ALA A 38 24.38 -12.36 -8.78
N ASP A 39 23.22 -12.07 -8.25
CA ASP A 39 22.17 -13.06 -7.99
C ASP A 39 21.36 -13.31 -9.28
N GLY A 40 21.09 -12.24 -10.00
CA GLY A 40 20.43 -12.26 -11.30
C GLY A 40 20.05 -10.86 -11.74
N MET A 41 19.32 -10.77 -12.83
CA MET A 41 18.84 -9.51 -13.39
C MET A 41 17.34 -9.65 -13.68
N LEU A 42 16.54 -8.71 -13.20
CA LEU A 42 15.13 -8.63 -13.49
C LEU A 42 14.90 -7.58 -14.58
N ILE A 43 14.18 -7.95 -15.62
CA ILE A 43 13.73 -7.03 -16.66
C ILE A 43 12.21 -6.92 -16.55
N HIS A 44 11.72 -5.75 -16.16
CA HIS A 44 10.31 -5.40 -16.26
C HIS A 44 10.04 -4.85 -17.67
N ILE A 45 8.93 -5.26 -18.27
CA ILE A 45 8.52 -4.76 -19.58
C ILE A 45 7.01 -4.51 -19.52
N ASP A 46 6.65 -3.23 -19.55
CA ASP A 46 5.30 -2.81 -19.93
C ASP A 46 5.31 -2.50 -21.44
N TYR A 47 4.27 -2.93 -22.17
CA TYR A 47 4.32 -2.97 -23.62
C TYR A 47 2.96 -2.82 -24.28
N ASP A 48 2.99 -2.33 -25.51
CA ASP A 48 1.88 -2.23 -26.42
C ASP A 48 2.42 -2.38 -27.85
N ASP A 49 2.10 -3.42 -28.63
CA ASP A 49 1.17 -4.53 -28.36
C ASP A 49 1.90 -5.86 -28.11
N ALA A 50 3.17 -5.91 -28.49
CA ALA A 50 3.96 -7.14 -28.49
C ALA A 50 5.46 -6.84 -28.35
N TYR A 51 6.22 -7.80 -27.81
CA TYR A 51 7.67 -7.69 -27.77
C TYR A 51 8.40 -9.03 -27.84
N ALA A 52 9.64 -9.01 -28.28
CA ALA A 52 10.64 -10.07 -28.13
C ALA A 52 11.89 -9.50 -27.44
N LEU A 53 12.31 -10.16 -26.37
CA LEU A 53 13.47 -9.79 -25.58
C LEU A 53 14.62 -10.74 -25.87
N TYR A 54 15.77 -10.15 -26.18
CA TYR A 54 17.03 -10.83 -26.42
C TYR A 54 18.08 -10.36 -25.42
N LEU A 55 18.87 -11.29 -24.94
CA LEU A 55 20.10 -11.02 -24.19
C LEU A 55 21.26 -11.61 -24.97
N ASN A 56 22.25 -10.79 -25.29
CA ASN A 56 23.50 -11.25 -25.87
C ASN A 56 23.33 -12.03 -27.19
N GLY A 57 22.27 -11.72 -27.93
CA GLY A 57 21.88 -12.39 -29.18
C GLY A 57 21.00 -13.64 -29.01
N LYS A 58 20.74 -14.08 -27.77
CA LYS A 58 19.85 -15.21 -27.45
C LYS A 58 18.45 -14.68 -27.14
N LEU A 59 17.43 -15.24 -27.79
CA LEU A 59 16.03 -14.96 -27.46
C LEU A 59 15.75 -15.50 -26.05
N ILE A 60 15.26 -14.63 -25.17
CA ILE A 60 14.87 -14.96 -23.81
C ILE A 60 13.38 -15.26 -23.74
N THR A 61 12.56 -14.32 -24.21
CA THR A 61 11.11 -14.47 -24.22
C THR A 61 10.49 -13.62 -25.34
N LYS A 62 9.26 -13.95 -25.71
CA LYS A 62 8.43 -13.12 -26.58
C LYS A 62 6.97 -13.18 -26.15
N LYS A 63 6.29 -12.05 -26.25
CA LYS A 63 4.86 -11.93 -26.00
C LYS A 63 4.17 -11.40 -27.24
N ASN A 64 3.05 -12.04 -27.57
CA ASN A 64 2.15 -11.60 -28.63
C ASN A 64 2.75 -11.53 -30.07
N ILE A 65 3.89 -12.20 -30.30
CA ILE A 65 4.54 -12.36 -31.62
C ILE A 65 4.40 -13.81 -32.13
N SER A 66 4.09 -14.00 -33.41
CA SER A 66 3.99 -15.33 -34.06
C SER A 66 5.34 -15.83 -34.54
N ASP A 67 5.89 -15.15 -35.53
CA ASP A 67 7.18 -15.41 -36.14
C ASP A 67 8.07 -14.17 -36.00
N LEU A 68 9.38 -14.37 -35.91
CA LEU A 68 10.38 -13.30 -35.77
C LEU A 68 11.13 -13.08 -37.09
N SER A 69 10.58 -13.59 -38.19
CA SER A 69 11.25 -13.60 -39.49
C SER A 69 11.14 -12.27 -40.24
N LEU A 70 10.20 -11.39 -39.86
CA LEU A 70 9.93 -10.13 -40.56
C LEU A 70 9.72 -8.96 -39.59
N TYR A 71 10.50 -7.89 -39.76
CA TYR A 71 10.34 -6.63 -39.00
C TYR A 71 9.01 -5.91 -39.26
N THR A 72 8.21 -6.35 -40.23
CA THR A 72 6.89 -5.80 -40.55
C THR A 72 5.74 -6.66 -40.02
N GLU A 73 6.03 -7.75 -39.30
CA GLU A 73 4.99 -8.58 -38.71
C GLU A 73 4.23 -7.80 -37.64
N ALA A 74 2.90 -7.92 -37.63
CA ALA A 74 2.07 -7.27 -36.62
C ALA A 74 1.95 -8.15 -35.37
N ALA A 75 1.62 -7.53 -34.23
CA ALA A 75 1.20 -8.25 -33.04
C ALA A 75 -0.03 -9.14 -33.34
N LYS A 76 -0.24 -10.21 -32.57
CA LYS A 76 -1.40 -11.13 -32.79
C LYS A 76 -2.74 -10.54 -32.35
N LYS A 77 -2.74 -9.64 -31.37
CA LYS A 77 -3.92 -8.97 -30.78
C LYS A 77 -3.49 -7.65 -30.15
N GLY A 78 -4.45 -6.79 -29.84
CA GLY A 78 -4.23 -5.58 -29.05
C GLY A 78 -3.76 -5.88 -27.61
N HIS A 79 -2.89 -5.06 -27.04
CA HIS A 79 -2.50 -5.06 -25.63
C HIS A 79 -2.02 -3.68 -25.20
N GLU A 80 -2.64 -3.09 -24.19
CA GLU A 80 -2.28 -1.75 -23.68
C GLU A 80 -1.17 -1.78 -22.64
N ALA A 81 -0.27 -0.78 -22.70
CA ALA A 81 0.65 -0.48 -21.62
C ALA A 81 -0.11 0.19 -20.46
N ASN A 82 0.17 -0.16 -19.20
CA ASN A 82 -0.66 0.28 -18.05
C ASN A 82 0.12 1.08 -16.99
N LEU A 83 1.44 1.18 -17.12
CA LEU A 83 2.31 1.77 -16.11
C LEU A 83 2.09 3.29 -15.96
N TYR A 84 1.66 3.99 -17.01
CA TYR A 84 1.30 5.42 -16.92
C TYR A 84 0.05 5.67 -16.06
N ARG A 85 -0.82 4.66 -15.90
CA ARG A 85 -2.01 4.72 -15.04
C ARG A 85 -1.70 4.37 -13.58
N GLY A 86 -0.45 4.02 -13.27
CA GLY A 86 -0.04 3.54 -11.95
C GLY A 86 -0.53 2.12 -11.65
N GLU A 87 -0.93 1.38 -12.68
CA GLU A 87 -1.30 -0.03 -12.58
C GLU A 87 -0.06 -0.92 -12.66
N HIS A 88 -0.14 -2.11 -12.06
CA HIS A 88 0.99 -3.04 -11.89
C HIS A 88 0.81 -4.32 -12.73
N ASP A 89 0.32 -4.20 -13.96
CA ASP A 89 0.18 -5.32 -14.90
C ASP A 89 1.29 -5.25 -15.96
N PHE A 90 2.52 -5.54 -15.56
CA PHE A 90 3.71 -5.56 -16.43
C PHE A 90 4.40 -6.93 -16.39
N GLU A 91 5.16 -7.25 -17.44
CA GLU A 91 5.86 -8.53 -17.53
C GLU A 91 7.18 -8.51 -16.78
N GLU A 92 7.41 -9.52 -15.97
CA GLU A 92 8.66 -9.72 -15.21
C GLU A 92 9.47 -10.87 -15.81
N VAL A 93 10.71 -10.58 -16.23
CA VAL A 93 11.61 -11.57 -16.82
C VAL A 93 12.88 -11.66 -15.98
N TRP A 94 13.01 -12.74 -15.22
CA TRP A 94 14.22 -13.03 -14.47
C TRP A 94 15.29 -13.68 -15.35
N ILE A 95 16.46 -13.07 -15.39
CA ILE A 95 17.68 -13.56 -16.03
C ILE A 95 18.61 -14.07 -14.94
N LYS A 96 18.99 -15.34 -15.06
CA LYS A 96 19.94 -15.95 -14.12
C LYS A 96 21.33 -15.36 -14.31
N ALA A 97 22.10 -15.25 -13.22
CA ALA A 97 23.48 -14.76 -13.28
C ALA A 97 24.37 -15.55 -14.27
N GLU A 98 24.08 -16.84 -14.48
CA GLU A 98 24.80 -17.70 -15.44
C GLU A 98 24.59 -17.34 -16.92
N ASP A 99 23.50 -16.63 -17.25
CA ASP A 99 23.25 -16.13 -18.62
C ASP A 99 23.95 -14.77 -18.89
N LEU A 100 24.56 -14.16 -17.85
CA LEU A 100 25.29 -12.90 -17.94
C LEU A 100 26.76 -13.13 -18.25
N ARG A 101 27.32 -12.27 -19.10
CA ARG A 101 28.75 -12.31 -19.46
C ARG A 101 29.55 -11.41 -18.55
N GLN A 102 30.77 -11.82 -18.25
CA GLN A 102 31.77 -10.91 -17.72
C GLN A 102 32.19 -9.93 -18.84
N GLY A 103 32.14 -8.62 -18.56
CA GLY A 103 32.31 -7.56 -19.54
C GLY A 103 30.99 -7.09 -20.14
N GLU A 104 30.99 -6.77 -21.43
CA GLU A 104 29.84 -6.20 -22.12
C GLU A 104 28.72 -7.23 -22.31
N ASN A 105 27.51 -6.82 -21.95
CA ASN A 105 26.25 -7.48 -22.21
C ASN A 105 25.36 -6.56 -23.06
N LEU A 106 24.52 -7.14 -23.91
CA LEU A 106 23.59 -6.41 -24.76
C LEU A 106 22.17 -6.91 -24.54
N ILE A 107 21.28 -6.02 -24.11
CA ILE A 107 19.83 -6.23 -24.22
C ILE A 107 19.38 -5.69 -25.57
N ALA A 108 18.59 -6.48 -26.29
CA ALA A 108 17.83 -6.02 -27.44
C ALA A 108 16.36 -6.37 -27.28
N ILE A 109 15.48 -5.44 -27.62
CA ILE A 109 14.03 -5.62 -27.61
C ILE A 109 13.50 -5.23 -28.97
N GLU A 110 12.67 -6.09 -29.52
CA GLU A 110 11.89 -5.81 -30.73
C GLU A 110 10.43 -5.72 -30.29
N ALA A 111 9.83 -4.54 -30.43
CA ALA A 111 8.42 -4.30 -30.13
C ALA A 111 7.62 -4.20 -31.44
N HIS A 112 6.41 -4.75 -31.47
CA HIS A 112 5.54 -4.72 -32.65
C HIS A 112 4.15 -4.19 -32.30
N ASN A 113 3.60 -3.43 -33.24
CA ASN A 113 2.25 -2.91 -33.17
C ASN A 113 1.27 -3.91 -33.80
N TYR A 114 0.04 -3.95 -33.30
CA TYR A 114 -1.11 -4.65 -33.87
C TYR A 114 -1.68 -3.93 -35.09
N SER A 115 -1.65 -2.59 -35.12
CA SER A 115 -2.15 -1.76 -36.22
C SER A 115 -1.35 -0.48 -36.42
N VAL A 116 -0.84 -0.26 -37.64
CA VAL A 116 -0.23 1.03 -38.05
C VAL A 116 -1.18 1.95 -38.81
N ASP A 117 -2.41 1.51 -39.03
CA ASP A 117 -3.36 2.18 -39.92
C ASP A 117 -4.45 2.92 -39.14
N ASN A 118 -4.32 4.24 -39.07
CA ASN A 118 -5.35 5.14 -38.55
C ASN A 118 -6.59 5.24 -39.46
N SER A 119 -6.62 4.57 -40.62
CA SER A 119 -7.72 4.64 -41.59
C SER A 119 -8.85 3.64 -41.32
N ALA A 120 -8.65 2.67 -40.43
CA ALA A 120 -9.69 1.70 -40.06
C ALA A 120 -10.63 2.26 -38.97
N LYS A 121 -11.46 3.24 -39.34
CA LYS A 121 -12.68 3.57 -38.58
C LYS A 121 -13.67 2.40 -38.65
N LYS A 122 -13.42 1.35 -37.86
CA LYS A 122 -14.47 0.49 -37.31
C LYS A 122 -14.68 0.94 -35.87
N ASP A 123 -15.94 0.95 -35.42
CA ASP A 123 -16.44 1.68 -34.24
C ASP A 123 -15.80 1.33 -32.87
N TRP A 124 -14.71 0.56 -32.82
CA TRP A 124 -14.01 0.08 -31.61
C TRP A 124 -12.51 -0.18 -31.82
N VAL A 125 -11.83 0.51 -32.75
CA VAL A 125 -10.38 0.38 -32.94
C VAL A 125 -9.70 1.60 -32.31
N GLU A 126 -8.90 1.37 -31.25
CA GLU A 126 -7.99 2.35 -30.66
C GLU A 126 -7.11 2.95 -31.79
N PRO A 127 -6.80 4.26 -31.76
CA PRO A 127 -5.87 4.86 -32.72
C PRO A 127 -4.53 4.11 -32.71
N ALA A 128 -3.80 4.08 -33.83
CA ALA A 128 -2.51 3.40 -33.87
C ALA A 128 -1.52 4.04 -32.89
N ASP A 129 -1.23 3.34 -31.81
CA ASP A 129 -0.24 3.63 -30.80
C ASP A 129 0.66 2.42 -30.54
N LEU A 130 1.81 2.67 -29.93
CA LEU A 130 2.77 1.65 -29.54
C LEU A 130 3.58 2.24 -28.41
N SER A 131 3.74 1.48 -27.34
CA SER A 131 4.55 1.88 -26.18
C SER A 131 5.40 0.68 -25.76
N ILE A 132 6.68 0.90 -25.49
CA ILE A 132 7.55 -0.15 -24.92
C ILE A 132 8.42 0.45 -23.82
N ILE A 133 8.20 -0.03 -22.60
CA ILE A 133 8.73 0.57 -21.36
C ILE A 133 9.56 -0.48 -20.58
N PRO A 134 10.77 -0.81 -21.05
CA PRO A 134 11.64 -1.72 -20.31
C PRO A 134 12.26 -1.05 -19.09
N VAL A 135 12.36 -1.76 -17.97
CA VAL A 135 13.15 -1.34 -16.79
C VAL A 135 14.01 -2.50 -16.35
N VAL A 136 15.32 -2.26 -16.16
CA VAL A 136 16.27 -3.32 -15.81
C VAL A 136 16.80 -3.08 -14.39
N SER A 137 16.72 -4.12 -13.56
CA SER A 137 17.27 -4.15 -12.21
C SER A 137 18.27 -5.30 -12.10
N LEU A 138 19.47 -5.02 -11.58
CA LEU A 138 20.50 -6.03 -11.34
C LEU A 138 20.64 -6.27 -9.83
N PHE A 139 20.59 -7.53 -9.43
CA PHE A 139 20.64 -7.96 -8.04
C PHE A 139 22.01 -8.57 -7.74
N TYR A 140 22.62 -8.16 -6.64
CA TYR A 140 23.93 -8.67 -6.19
C TYR A 140 23.77 -9.46 -4.90
N LYS A 141 24.49 -10.58 -4.77
CA LYS A 141 24.48 -11.45 -3.57
C LYS A 141 25.06 -10.76 -2.34
N TYR A 142 25.99 -9.82 -2.54
CA TYR A 142 26.65 -9.08 -1.47
C TYR A 142 26.74 -7.59 -1.83
N ALA A 143 26.47 -6.72 -0.86
CA ALA A 143 26.65 -5.29 -1.01
C ALA A 143 28.16 -4.96 -1.07
N ASN A 144 28.73 -4.87 -2.29
CA ASN A 144 30.10 -4.40 -2.48
C ASN A 144 30.11 -3.06 -3.26
N PRO A 145 30.18 -1.91 -2.57
CA PRO A 145 30.09 -0.59 -3.19
C PRO A 145 31.21 -0.27 -4.17
N ASN A 146 32.32 -1.03 -4.19
CA ASN A 146 33.44 -0.83 -5.11
C ASN A 146 33.28 -1.52 -6.47
N LYS A 147 32.21 -2.31 -6.67
CA LYS A 147 31.97 -3.08 -7.90
C LYS A 147 30.50 -3.12 -8.30
N ILE A 148 29.69 -2.16 -7.86
CA ILE A 148 28.33 -2.01 -8.35
C ILE A 148 28.43 -1.41 -9.75
N ASP A 149 28.54 -2.27 -10.76
CA ASP A 149 28.16 -1.86 -12.10
C ASP A 149 26.66 -1.59 -12.01
N ASN A 150 26.30 -0.31 -12.14
CA ASN A 150 24.92 0.10 -12.25
C ASN A 150 24.56 -0.03 -13.72
N PRO A 151 23.89 -1.11 -14.18
CA PRO A 151 23.34 -1.12 -15.50
C PRO A 151 22.25 -0.06 -15.49
N SER A 152 22.62 1.16 -15.87
CA SER A 152 21.71 2.21 -16.31
C SER A 152 21.09 1.82 -17.66
N ALA A 153 20.69 0.56 -17.77
CA ALA A 153 20.00 -0.04 -18.87
C ALA A 153 18.52 0.27 -18.62
N PHE A 154 18.01 1.25 -19.36
CA PHE A 154 16.62 1.68 -19.29
C PHE A 154 16.21 2.18 -17.90
N VAL A 155 16.82 3.29 -17.48
CA VAL A 155 16.24 4.10 -16.41
C VAL A 155 14.99 4.76 -16.99
N ALA A 156 13.81 4.41 -16.48
CA ALA A 156 12.62 5.20 -16.74
C ALA A 156 12.88 6.64 -16.27
N ALA A 157 12.66 7.63 -17.13
CA ALA A 157 12.71 9.01 -16.67
C ALA A 157 11.57 9.20 -15.66
N ALA A 158 11.95 9.67 -14.46
CA ALA A 158 11.12 10.19 -13.39
C ALA A 158 9.61 9.89 -13.51
N TYR A 159 9.21 8.70 -13.08
CA TYR A 159 7.83 8.53 -12.61
C TYR A 159 7.55 9.60 -11.54
N PRO A 160 6.31 10.13 -11.46
CA PRO A 160 5.92 11.07 -10.41
C PRO A 160 6.06 10.49 -9.00
N HIS A 161 6.29 9.18 -8.88
CA HIS A 161 6.48 8.45 -7.64
C HIS A 161 7.94 7.98 -7.50
N LEU A 162 8.77 8.86 -6.93
CA LEU A 162 10.16 8.54 -6.55
C LEU A 162 10.16 7.71 -5.26
N HIS A 163 9.87 6.42 -5.35
CA HIS A 163 10.03 5.49 -4.22
C HIS A 163 11.35 4.74 -4.33
N SER A 164 12.03 4.56 -3.19
CA SER A 164 13.17 3.66 -3.08
C SER A 164 12.72 2.20 -3.26
N ASN A 165 13.62 1.34 -3.73
CA ASN A 165 13.42 -0.12 -3.77
C ASN A 165 13.56 -0.79 -2.39
N PHE A 166 13.62 0.01 -1.32
CA PHE A 166 13.66 -0.45 0.07
C PHE A 166 12.73 0.43 0.91
N SER A 167 12.32 -0.10 2.06
CA SER A 167 11.60 0.64 3.09
C SER A 167 12.43 0.66 4.38
N LEU A 168 12.15 1.64 5.25
CA LEU A 168 12.79 1.76 6.55
C LEU A 168 11.73 1.90 7.64
N LYS A 169 11.95 1.25 8.78
CA LYS A 169 11.18 1.42 10.01
C LYS A 169 11.75 2.58 10.83
N SER A 170 10.92 3.10 11.74
CA SER A 170 11.36 4.12 12.69
C SER A 170 12.52 3.60 13.54
N GLY A 171 13.60 4.39 13.65
CA GLY A 171 14.82 3.99 14.35
C GLY A 171 15.86 3.28 13.48
N GLU A 172 15.51 2.86 12.26
CA GLU A 172 16.51 2.40 11.27
C GLU A 172 17.28 3.58 10.69
N SER A 173 18.42 3.30 10.05
CA SER A 173 19.30 4.35 9.54
C SER A 173 19.61 4.21 8.06
N VAL A 174 19.59 5.34 7.36
CA VAL A 174 20.20 5.47 6.03
C VAL A 174 21.63 5.95 6.18
N VAL A 175 22.53 5.36 5.40
CA VAL A 175 23.96 5.66 5.42
C VAL A 175 24.40 6.06 4.01
N LEU A 176 25.03 7.22 3.90
CA LEU A 176 25.80 7.59 2.73
C LEU A 176 27.26 7.19 2.98
N SER A 177 27.85 6.41 2.09
CA SER A 177 29.26 6.03 2.16
C SER A 177 30.01 6.45 0.91
N ASN A 178 31.33 6.64 1.02
CA ASN A 178 32.20 6.82 -0.13
C ASN A 178 32.47 5.48 -0.82
N ALA A 179 33.16 5.49 -1.95
CA ALA A 179 33.50 4.27 -2.69
C ALA A 179 34.22 3.23 -1.81
N GLN A 180 35.08 3.69 -0.90
CA GLN A 180 35.82 2.83 0.04
C GLN A 180 34.97 2.24 1.17
N GLY A 181 33.64 2.48 1.18
CA GLY A 181 32.72 2.01 2.22
C GLY A 181 32.81 2.79 3.53
N GLN A 182 33.54 3.91 3.55
CA GLN A 182 33.60 4.77 4.73
C GLN A 182 32.34 5.62 4.79
N VAL A 183 31.72 5.69 5.96
CA VAL A 183 30.51 6.48 6.20
C VAL A 183 30.83 7.97 6.05
N VAL A 184 30.14 8.62 5.11
CA VAL A 184 30.17 10.06 4.84
C VAL A 184 29.06 10.79 5.60
N ASP A 185 27.86 10.19 5.64
CA ASP A 185 26.75 10.68 6.45
C ASP A 185 25.91 9.50 6.94
N LYS A 186 25.24 9.67 8.08
CA LYS A 186 24.32 8.70 8.64
C LYS A 186 23.14 9.44 9.25
N GLN A 187 21.94 9.03 8.87
CA GLN A 187 20.72 9.56 9.46
C GLN A 187 19.87 8.43 10.00
N VAL A 188 19.48 8.54 11.27
CA VAL A 188 18.43 7.70 11.87
C VAL A 188 17.08 8.30 11.51
N LEU A 189 16.19 7.48 10.97
CA LEU A 189 14.85 7.90 10.63
C LEU A 189 14.07 8.18 11.93
N LEU A 190 13.68 9.44 12.12
CA LEU A 190 12.72 9.83 13.17
C LEU A 190 11.33 9.27 12.85
N ASP A 191 10.41 9.30 13.83
CA ASP A 191 9.00 8.97 13.58
C ASP A 191 8.41 9.95 12.56
N THR A 192 8.10 9.44 11.37
CA THR A 192 7.56 10.15 10.22
C THR A 192 6.25 9.50 9.79
N ARG A 193 5.22 10.31 9.58
CA ARG A 193 3.91 9.83 9.15
C ARG A 193 3.84 9.73 7.63
N SER A 194 2.83 9.02 7.13
CA SER A 194 2.52 9.02 5.70
C SER A 194 2.38 10.44 5.17
N ASN A 195 2.94 10.70 3.99
CA ASN A 195 3.02 12.02 3.33
C ASN A 195 3.93 13.06 4.00
N GLU A 196 4.78 12.63 4.92
CA GLU A 196 5.85 13.46 5.48
C GLU A 196 7.21 12.88 5.09
N SER A 197 8.19 13.76 4.92
CA SER A 197 9.56 13.39 4.58
C SER A 197 10.54 13.98 5.59
N GLN A 198 11.70 13.35 5.71
CA GLN A 198 12.84 13.92 6.42
C GLN A 198 13.92 14.37 5.44
N GLY A 199 14.54 15.49 5.74
CA GLY A 199 15.63 16.03 4.93
C GLY A 199 16.37 17.14 5.64
N ARG A 200 17.48 17.57 5.04
CA ARG A 200 18.17 18.81 5.42
C ARG A 200 17.54 19.96 4.66
N ALA A 201 16.96 20.92 5.36
CA ALA A 201 16.42 22.14 4.77
C ALA A 201 17.44 23.28 4.86
N SER A 202 17.53 24.12 3.83
CA SER A 202 18.51 25.21 3.76
C SER A 202 18.33 26.26 4.85
N ASN A 203 17.10 26.46 5.34
CA ASN A 203 16.80 27.38 6.44
C ASN A 203 17.36 26.93 7.81
N SER A 204 17.52 25.63 8.03
CA SER A 204 17.97 25.06 9.31
C SER A 204 19.38 24.48 9.25
N GLY A 205 19.83 24.04 8.06
CA GLY A 205 21.10 23.33 7.86
C GLY A 205 21.16 21.96 8.53
N THR A 206 20.08 21.53 9.19
CA THR A 206 19.98 20.31 10.00
C THR A 206 18.94 19.36 9.44
N TRP A 207 19.09 18.07 9.73
CA TRP A 207 18.04 17.09 9.48
C TRP A 207 16.78 17.43 10.27
N GLY A 208 15.63 17.25 9.64
CA GLY A 208 14.34 17.50 10.26
C GLY A 208 13.17 17.09 9.37
N TYR A 209 11.97 17.41 9.83
CA TYR A 209 10.72 17.23 9.11
C TYR A 209 10.56 18.27 8.01
N LEU A 210 10.11 17.85 6.83
CA LEU A 210 9.81 18.73 5.70
C LEU A 210 8.30 18.86 5.51
N ASP A 211 7.80 20.07 5.31
CA ASP A 211 6.37 20.34 5.07
C ASP A 211 5.89 19.90 3.69
N TYR A 212 6.79 19.95 2.70
CA TYR A 212 6.45 19.71 1.30
C TYR A 212 7.54 18.89 0.61
N PRO A 213 7.15 17.97 -0.28
CA PRO A 213 8.11 17.33 -1.17
C PRO A 213 8.70 18.35 -2.14
N SER A 214 10.00 18.22 -2.41
CA SER A 214 10.82 19.13 -3.21
C SER A 214 11.56 18.39 -4.33
N PRO A 215 10.88 17.54 -5.14
CA PRO A 215 11.57 16.72 -6.14
C PRO A 215 12.37 17.59 -7.11
N LYS A 216 13.64 17.23 -7.32
CA LYS A 216 14.61 17.97 -8.17
C LYS A 216 14.89 19.42 -7.73
N ALA A 217 14.42 19.83 -6.55
CA ALA A 217 14.60 21.16 -5.99
C ALA A 217 15.32 21.09 -4.63
N SER A 218 15.80 22.23 -4.15
CA SER A 218 16.36 22.32 -2.79
C SER A 218 15.24 22.26 -1.75
N ASN A 219 15.48 21.55 -0.65
CA ASN A 219 14.66 21.63 0.55
C ASN A 219 14.82 23.02 1.17
N THR A 220 13.77 23.84 1.17
CA THR A 220 13.84 25.22 1.69
C THR A 220 13.37 25.34 3.13
N ASN A 221 12.28 24.63 3.47
CA ASN A 221 11.64 24.71 4.79
C ASN A 221 11.65 23.35 5.49
N GLY A 222 12.13 23.33 6.73
CA GLY A 222 12.02 22.17 7.60
C GLY A 222 12.18 22.51 9.07
N TYR A 223 11.86 21.52 9.91
CA TYR A 223 11.86 21.64 11.37
C TYR A 223 12.67 20.53 12.01
N ALA A 224 13.65 20.91 12.84
CA ALA A 224 14.46 19.95 13.59
C ALA A 224 13.67 19.18 14.67
N LYS A 225 12.48 19.65 15.05
CA LYS A 225 11.66 19.08 16.12
C LYS A 225 10.17 19.11 15.75
N ARG A 226 9.40 18.24 16.39
CA ARG A 226 7.94 18.24 16.34
C ARG A 226 7.35 18.70 17.68
N ALA A 227 6.26 19.45 17.61
CA ALA A 227 5.49 19.81 18.79
C ALA A 227 4.84 18.57 19.46
N ALA A 228 4.68 18.61 20.78
CA ALA A 228 4.05 17.52 21.54
C ALA A 228 2.54 17.40 21.21
N LYS A 229 2.01 16.16 21.26
CA LYS A 229 0.56 15.91 21.09
C LYS A 229 -0.25 16.69 22.14
N VAL A 230 -1.41 17.20 21.73
CA VAL A 230 -2.38 17.86 22.60
C VAL A 230 -2.95 16.83 23.58
N LYS A 231 -3.12 17.22 24.84
CA LYS A 231 -3.76 16.38 25.87
C LYS A 231 -5.14 16.92 26.20
N ALA A 232 -6.11 16.02 26.33
CA ALA A 232 -7.38 16.33 26.96
C ALA A 232 -7.25 16.13 28.48
N LEU A 233 -7.72 17.09 29.27
CA LEU A 233 -7.72 16.98 30.74
C LEU A 233 -8.86 16.10 31.26
N THR A 234 -9.90 15.92 30.45
CA THR A 234 -10.98 14.95 30.67
C THR A 234 -10.76 13.78 29.73
N SER A 235 -10.74 12.54 30.22
CA SER A 235 -10.51 11.37 29.38
C SER A 235 -11.64 11.15 28.37
N ALA A 236 -11.32 10.63 27.17
CA ALA A 236 -12.34 10.10 26.27
C ALA A 236 -13.14 8.99 26.97
N GLY A 237 -14.44 8.90 26.73
CA GLY A 237 -15.31 7.99 27.48
C GLY A 237 -16.80 8.24 27.31
N LEU A 238 -17.58 7.53 28.12
CA LEU A 238 -19.03 7.66 28.20
C LEU A 238 -19.42 8.51 29.43
N TYR A 239 -20.39 9.39 29.24
CA TYR A 239 -20.83 10.36 30.24
C TYR A 239 -22.36 10.49 30.23
N ASP A 240 -22.97 10.62 31.41
CA ASP A 240 -24.43 10.78 31.58
C ASP A 240 -24.90 12.24 31.51
N ALA A 241 -23.97 13.17 31.27
CA ALA A 241 -24.26 14.59 31.19
C ALA A 241 -23.23 15.32 30.31
N ALA A 242 -23.59 16.54 29.90
CA ALA A 242 -22.68 17.42 29.19
C ALA A 242 -21.40 17.70 30.00
N LEU A 243 -20.27 17.85 29.31
CA LEU A 243 -18.96 18.10 29.91
C LEU A 243 -18.29 19.35 29.35
N SER A 244 -17.46 19.99 30.19
CA SER A 244 -16.61 21.11 29.79
C SER A 244 -15.18 20.60 29.63
N LEU A 245 -14.76 20.41 28.38
CA LEU A 245 -13.48 19.81 28.03
C LEU A 245 -12.38 20.86 27.97
N ALA A 246 -11.36 20.70 28.80
CA ALA A 246 -10.14 21.48 28.75
C ALA A 246 -9.03 20.72 28.00
N LEU A 247 -8.26 21.45 27.20
CA LEU A 247 -7.11 20.95 26.46
C LEU A 247 -5.82 21.60 26.97
N GLU A 248 -4.72 20.84 26.92
CA GLU A 248 -3.37 21.27 27.29
C GLU A 248 -2.38 20.94 26.16
N ALA A 249 -1.40 21.81 25.96
CA ALA A 249 -0.25 21.59 25.09
C ALA A 249 1.03 22.09 25.77
N GLU A 250 2.18 21.77 25.17
CA GLU A 250 3.46 22.27 25.66
C GLU A 250 3.53 23.81 25.66
N ALA A 251 4.37 24.36 26.53
CA ALA A 251 4.52 25.81 26.66
C ALA A 251 4.95 26.48 25.34
N GLY A 252 4.22 27.53 24.97
CA GLY A 252 4.46 28.29 23.73
C GLY A 252 3.82 27.70 22.47
N ALA A 253 3.01 26.63 22.60
CA ALA A 253 2.20 26.11 21.50
C ALA A 253 0.76 26.67 21.54
N SER A 254 0.21 26.94 20.36
CA SER A 254 -1.21 27.22 20.15
C SER A 254 -1.93 25.92 19.77
N ILE A 255 -3.14 25.70 20.29
CA ILE A 255 -3.96 24.53 19.97
C ILE A 255 -5.04 24.93 18.97
N TYR A 256 -5.20 24.14 17.91
CA TYR A 256 -6.30 24.22 16.96
C TYR A 256 -7.06 22.90 16.95
N TYR A 257 -8.39 22.97 16.83
CA TYR A 257 -9.26 21.79 16.91
C TYR A 257 -10.41 21.80 15.91
N SER A 258 -10.95 20.60 15.67
CA SER A 258 -12.14 20.35 14.86
C SER A 258 -13.08 19.38 15.61
N LEU A 259 -14.37 19.48 15.31
CA LEU A 259 -15.43 18.61 15.87
C LEU A 259 -16.15 17.80 14.77
N ASP A 260 -15.74 17.98 13.50
CA ASP A 260 -16.32 17.32 12.33
C ASP A 260 -15.44 16.18 11.79
N GLY A 261 -14.28 15.96 12.41
CA GLY A 261 -13.30 14.93 12.03
C GLY A 261 -12.24 15.41 11.07
N SER A 262 -12.30 16.64 10.53
CA SER A 262 -11.24 17.19 9.68
C SER A 262 -9.91 17.31 10.42
N GLU A 263 -8.77 17.20 9.73
CA GLU A 263 -7.47 17.45 10.34
C GLU A 263 -7.30 18.93 10.75
N PRO A 264 -7.08 19.24 12.04
CA PRO A 264 -6.95 20.62 12.47
C PRO A 264 -5.70 21.27 11.89
N ASN A 265 -5.88 22.49 11.37
CA ASN A 265 -4.82 23.36 10.91
C ASN A 265 -5.00 24.79 11.44
N THR A 266 -4.11 25.71 11.07
CA THR A 266 -4.14 27.10 11.56
C THR A 266 -5.37 27.90 11.13
N SER A 267 -6.16 27.39 10.18
CA SER A 267 -7.46 27.95 9.79
C SER A 267 -8.65 27.32 10.53
N SER A 268 -8.41 26.30 11.37
CA SER A 268 -9.42 25.67 12.22
C SER A 268 -9.72 26.52 13.47
N ASN A 269 -10.62 26.05 14.34
CA ASN A 269 -10.94 26.77 15.58
C ASN A 269 -9.74 26.78 16.51
N GLN A 270 -9.30 27.97 16.93
CA GLN A 270 -8.27 28.11 17.95
C GLN A 270 -8.87 27.88 19.34
N TYR A 271 -8.23 27.03 20.15
CA TYR A 271 -8.64 26.80 21.52
C TYR A 271 -8.22 27.99 22.40
N THR A 272 -9.21 28.68 22.97
CA THR A 272 -9.03 29.84 23.86
C THR A 272 -9.67 29.63 25.24
N GLY A 273 -10.38 28.52 25.44
CA GLY A 273 -11.04 28.16 26.68
C GLY A 273 -11.80 26.83 26.53
N PRO A 274 -12.36 26.29 27.65
CA PRO A 274 -13.01 24.98 27.65
C PRO A 274 -14.14 24.84 26.61
N ILE A 275 -14.22 23.64 26.01
CA ILE A 275 -15.18 23.30 24.96
C ILE A 275 -16.36 22.57 25.59
N ASN A 276 -17.58 23.06 25.37
CA ASN A 276 -18.79 22.39 25.83
C ASN A 276 -19.16 21.21 24.91
N ILE A 277 -19.21 20.00 25.45
CA ILE A 277 -19.63 18.78 24.75
C ILE A 277 -20.96 18.31 25.37
N SER A 278 -22.07 18.61 24.69
CA SER A 278 -23.43 18.32 25.17
C SER A 278 -24.11 17.13 24.50
N LYS A 279 -23.46 16.54 23.49
CA LYS A 279 -23.91 15.36 22.75
C LYS A 279 -22.70 14.54 22.33
N THR A 280 -22.92 13.27 21.98
CA THR A 280 -21.88 12.40 21.41
C THR A 280 -21.12 13.12 20.30
N SER A 281 -19.82 13.33 20.49
CA SER A 281 -18.98 14.16 19.63
C SER A 281 -17.56 13.59 19.58
N ILE A 282 -16.89 13.81 18.46
CA ILE A 282 -15.45 13.65 18.35
C ILE A 282 -14.78 15.01 18.49
N LEU A 283 -13.53 15.00 18.95
CA LEU A 283 -12.64 16.15 18.91
C LEU A 283 -11.30 15.72 18.34
N ARG A 284 -10.82 16.40 17.31
CA ARG A 284 -9.43 16.31 16.85
C ARG A 284 -8.71 17.60 17.20
N ALA A 285 -7.49 17.52 17.71
CA ALA A 285 -6.68 18.67 18.09
C ALA A 285 -5.23 18.54 17.64
N ARG A 286 -4.62 19.66 17.29
CA ARG A 286 -3.22 19.76 16.84
C ARG A 286 -2.55 21.00 17.44
N ALA A 287 -1.32 20.85 17.91
CA ALA A 287 -0.52 21.92 18.49
C ALA A 287 0.44 22.50 17.45
N TYR A 288 0.55 23.83 17.43
CA TYR A 288 1.43 24.60 16.56
C TYR A 288 2.37 25.44 17.41
N ARG A 289 3.68 25.28 17.20
CA ARG A 289 4.72 26.00 17.91
C ARG A 289 5.74 26.56 16.92
N ASN A 290 6.18 27.79 17.15
CA ASN A 290 7.13 28.44 16.26
C ASN A 290 8.43 27.62 16.13
N ASN A 291 8.91 27.44 14.89
CA ASN A 291 10.08 26.63 14.52
C ASN A 291 9.98 25.12 14.80
N TYR A 292 8.77 24.58 15.02
CA TYR A 292 8.52 23.15 15.20
C TYR A 292 7.56 22.65 14.12
N ALA A 293 7.75 21.41 13.67
CA ALA A 293 6.72 20.71 12.92
C ALA A 293 5.46 20.62 13.78
N PRO A 294 4.25 20.77 13.22
CA PRO A 294 3.04 20.64 13.99
C PRO A 294 2.95 19.27 14.68
N SER A 295 2.29 19.23 15.83
CA SER A 295 2.10 17.97 16.55
C SER A 295 1.39 16.93 15.69
N LEU A 296 1.49 15.66 16.06
CA LEU A 296 0.54 14.68 15.57
C LEU A 296 -0.87 15.05 16.05
N VAL A 297 -1.88 14.66 15.27
CA VAL A 297 -3.27 14.90 15.63
C VAL A 297 -3.63 14.01 16.84
N SER A 298 -4.26 14.62 17.83
CA SER A 298 -4.82 13.93 18.99
C SER A 298 -6.33 13.86 18.78
N SER A 299 -6.91 12.68 18.91
CA SER A 299 -8.33 12.45 18.63
C SER A 299 -9.00 11.90 19.89
N PHE A 300 -10.25 12.27 20.14
CA PHE A 300 -10.99 11.86 21.32
C PHE A 300 -12.46 11.68 20.97
N THR A 301 -13.09 10.58 21.37
CA THR A 301 -14.56 10.44 21.35
C THR A 301 -15.14 10.64 22.76
N TYR A 302 -16.14 11.50 22.86
CA TYR A 302 -16.96 11.68 24.06
C TYR A 302 -18.38 11.26 23.73
N PHE A 303 -18.85 10.22 24.40
CA PHE A 303 -20.21 9.72 24.26
C PHE A 303 -21.07 10.31 25.37
N ILE A 304 -22.20 10.94 25.01
CA ILE A 304 -23.11 11.56 25.97
C ILE A 304 -24.44 10.83 25.93
N ASN A 305 -24.87 10.28 27.07
CA ASN A 305 -26.10 9.49 27.19
C ASN A 305 -26.16 8.29 26.22
N GLU A 306 -25.04 7.60 26.04
CA GLU A 306 -24.96 6.41 25.18
C GLU A 306 -25.02 5.11 25.99
N ASP A 307 -25.65 4.11 25.40
CA ASP A 307 -25.69 2.76 25.94
C ASP A 307 -24.28 2.14 26.05
N ASN A 308 -24.05 1.29 27.05
CA ASN A 308 -22.78 0.59 27.26
C ASN A 308 -22.95 -0.94 27.30
N GLY A 309 -24.10 -1.47 26.85
CA GLY A 309 -24.41 -2.91 26.90
C GLY A 309 -23.56 -3.79 25.97
N LEU A 310 -22.84 -3.19 25.02
CA LEU A 310 -21.82 -3.84 24.21
C LEU A 310 -20.58 -2.94 24.14
N PRO A 311 -19.38 -3.52 23.95
CA PRO A 311 -18.18 -2.73 23.70
C PRO A 311 -18.37 -1.78 22.51
N ILE A 312 -17.73 -0.61 22.57
CA ILE A 312 -17.77 0.37 21.49
C ILE A 312 -16.41 0.40 20.81
N ILE A 313 -16.42 0.38 19.47
CA ILE A 313 -15.25 0.73 18.66
C ILE A 313 -15.56 2.01 17.88
N SER A 314 -14.77 3.05 18.12
CA SER A 314 -14.91 4.37 17.50
C SER A 314 -13.76 4.60 16.53
N LEU A 315 -14.07 4.87 15.27
CA LEU A 315 -13.11 5.25 14.25
C LEU A 315 -13.20 6.76 14.02
N ILE A 316 -12.06 7.44 14.09
CA ILE A 316 -11.95 8.87 13.83
C ILE A 316 -11.01 9.07 12.65
N ALA A 317 -11.49 9.64 11.55
CA ALA A 317 -10.69 9.93 10.38
C ALA A 317 -11.20 11.17 9.66
N ASP A 318 -10.36 11.75 8.80
CA ASP A 318 -10.77 12.92 8.02
C ASP A 318 -11.95 12.56 7.08
N PRO A 319 -13.07 13.31 7.10
CA PRO A 319 -14.18 13.09 6.19
C PRO A 319 -13.77 13.04 4.71
N ILE A 320 -12.72 13.77 4.31
CA ILE A 320 -12.21 13.70 2.93
C ILE A 320 -11.62 12.31 2.61
N ASP A 321 -10.99 11.68 3.59
CA ASP A 321 -10.41 10.34 3.49
C ASP A 321 -11.43 9.22 3.56
N LEU A 322 -12.60 9.51 4.13
CA LEU A 322 -13.70 8.56 4.19
C LEU A 322 -14.62 8.67 2.98
N PHE A 323 -15.04 9.88 2.59
CA PHE A 323 -16.23 10.06 1.76
C PHE A 323 -16.03 10.91 0.50
N SER A 324 -14.88 11.56 0.30
CA SER A 324 -14.66 12.37 -0.91
C SER A 324 -14.52 11.52 -2.18
N ASN A 325 -14.87 12.09 -3.33
CA ASN A 325 -14.64 11.42 -4.61
C ASN A 325 -13.14 11.33 -4.97
N GLN A 326 -12.31 12.23 -4.45
CA GLN A 326 -10.89 12.26 -4.79
C GLN A 326 -10.12 11.15 -4.07
N ARG A 327 -10.40 10.91 -2.79
CA ARG A 327 -9.62 10.00 -1.96
C ARG A 327 -10.40 9.28 -0.86
N GLY A 328 -11.73 9.39 -0.85
CA GLY A 328 -12.60 8.78 0.14
C GLY A 328 -12.73 7.27 -0.07
N ILE A 329 -12.35 6.47 0.93
CA ILE A 329 -12.38 5.00 0.82
C ILE A 329 -13.79 4.42 0.66
N PHE A 330 -14.84 5.13 1.09
CA PHE A 330 -16.24 4.70 0.91
C PHE A 330 -16.88 5.19 -0.40
N ALA A 331 -16.25 6.15 -1.09
CA ALA A 331 -16.83 6.81 -2.24
C ALA A 331 -16.83 5.93 -3.49
N TYR A 332 -17.64 6.30 -4.49
CA TYR A 332 -17.46 5.77 -5.84
C TYR A 332 -16.15 6.30 -6.44
N GLY A 333 -15.87 7.59 -6.31
CA GLY A 333 -14.66 8.19 -6.84
C GLY A 333 -14.80 8.73 -8.26
N SER A 334 -13.86 9.56 -8.68
CA SER A 334 -13.88 10.22 -10.00
C SER A 334 -13.58 9.29 -11.17
N HIS A 335 -12.91 8.17 -10.91
CA HIS A 335 -12.48 7.20 -11.92
C HIS A 335 -13.41 5.97 -11.99
N ALA A 336 -14.59 6.04 -11.37
CA ALA A 336 -15.50 4.91 -11.34
C ALA A 336 -16.30 4.79 -12.64
N GLU A 337 -16.26 3.61 -13.25
CA GLU A 337 -17.18 3.24 -14.31
C GLU A 337 -18.61 3.00 -13.78
N ALA A 338 -19.60 2.97 -14.68
CA ALA A 338 -21.00 2.70 -14.33
C ALA A 338 -21.22 1.32 -13.65
N ASN A 339 -20.38 0.34 -13.96
CA ASN A 339 -20.38 -0.99 -13.32
C ASN A 339 -19.63 -0.98 -11.94
N GLY A 340 -19.10 0.18 -11.53
CA GLY A 340 -18.30 0.39 -10.33
C GLY A 340 -16.87 -0.12 -10.42
N ALA A 341 -16.35 -0.53 -11.57
CA ALA A 341 -14.91 -0.74 -11.80
C ALA A 341 -14.17 0.59 -11.62
N GLY A 342 -12.90 0.54 -11.21
CA GLY A 342 -12.13 1.74 -10.83
C GLY A 342 -12.59 2.45 -9.55
N ALA A 343 -13.73 2.08 -8.97
CA ALA A 343 -14.28 2.79 -7.82
C ALA A 343 -13.35 2.78 -6.61
N ASN A 344 -13.29 3.91 -5.91
CA ASN A 344 -12.51 4.13 -4.69
C ASN A 344 -12.70 3.02 -3.64
N PHE A 345 -13.94 2.56 -3.44
CA PHE A 345 -14.22 1.48 -2.50
C PHE A 345 -13.69 0.10 -2.92
N LYS A 346 -13.21 -0.07 -4.16
CA LYS A 346 -12.55 -1.29 -4.65
C LYS A 346 -11.02 -1.20 -4.60
N GLN A 347 -10.47 -0.04 -4.29
CA GLN A 347 -9.02 0.17 -4.23
C GLN A 347 -8.43 -0.35 -2.91
N ALA A 348 -7.22 -0.90 -2.98
CA ALA A 348 -6.45 -1.38 -1.83
C ALA A 348 -5.59 -0.25 -1.25
N TRP A 349 -6.26 0.81 -0.79
CA TRP A 349 -5.60 2.03 -0.31
C TRP A 349 -5.98 2.35 1.13
N THR A 350 -4.97 2.64 1.94
CA THR A 350 -5.10 2.88 3.38
C THR A 350 -5.21 4.39 3.68
N ARG A 351 -5.96 4.76 4.73
CA ARG A 351 -6.06 6.14 5.23
C ARG A 351 -5.70 6.25 6.70
N ALA A 352 -5.18 7.39 7.12
CA ALA A 352 -4.88 7.63 8.52
C ALA A 352 -6.19 7.71 9.34
N SER A 353 -6.18 7.10 10.52
CA SER A 353 -7.29 7.12 11.45
C SER A 353 -6.79 7.00 12.89
N SER A 354 -7.63 7.37 13.85
CA SER A 354 -7.51 6.99 15.25
C SER A 354 -8.60 5.99 15.57
N VAL A 355 -8.26 4.93 16.29
CA VAL A 355 -9.18 3.90 16.75
C VAL A 355 -9.21 3.91 18.27
N GLU A 356 -10.42 3.98 18.81
CA GLU A 356 -10.68 3.92 20.25
C GLU A 356 -11.60 2.74 20.52
N TYR A 357 -11.28 1.96 21.55
CA TYR A 357 -12.09 0.85 22.01
C TYR A 357 -12.50 1.08 23.46
N PHE A 358 -13.80 1.00 23.72
CA PHE A 358 -14.39 1.21 25.03
C PHE A 358 -15.01 -0.10 25.52
N LEU A 359 -14.66 -0.48 26.73
CA LEU A 359 -15.18 -1.64 27.45
C LEU A 359 -15.68 -1.14 28.80
N ASP A 360 -16.91 -1.53 29.17
CA ASP A 360 -17.52 -1.16 30.45
C ASP A 360 -17.45 0.36 30.75
N ALA A 361 -17.87 1.16 29.76
CA ALA A 361 -17.85 2.63 29.76
C ALA A 361 -16.46 3.31 29.85
N SER A 362 -15.37 2.54 29.86
CA SER A 362 -14.00 3.06 29.98
C SER A 362 -13.21 2.87 28.69
N LEU A 363 -12.32 3.81 28.38
CA LEU A 363 -11.38 3.67 27.27
C LEU A 363 -10.38 2.55 27.58
N ALA A 364 -10.49 1.45 26.85
CA ALA A 364 -9.63 0.28 27.01
C ALA A 364 -8.33 0.41 26.20
N PHE A 365 -8.41 0.87 24.95
CA PHE A 365 -7.25 1.29 24.19
C PHE A 365 -7.57 2.42 23.21
N GLN A 366 -6.51 3.16 22.86
CA GLN A 366 -6.50 4.10 21.76
C GLN A 366 -5.22 3.91 20.95
N ALA A 367 -5.33 3.90 19.63
CA ALA A 367 -4.20 3.81 18.73
C ALA A 367 -4.45 4.58 17.42
N ASP A 368 -3.43 5.28 16.94
CA ASP A 368 -3.39 5.73 15.54
C ASP A 368 -3.15 4.50 14.64
N ALA A 369 -3.88 4.40 13.54
CA ALA A 369 -3.88 3.23 12.65
C ALA A 369 -4.26 3.59 11.20
N GLY A 370 -3.86 2.74 10.27
CA GLY A 370 -4.35 2.75 8.90
C GLY A 370 -5.75 2.14 8.83
N LEU A 371 -6.64 2.73 8.06
CA LEU A 371 -7.99 2.24 7.78
C LEU A 371 -8.12 1.93 6.30
N GLU A 372 -8.56 0.72 5.98
CA GLU A 372 -8.79 0.25 4.61
C GLU A 372 -10.10 -0.53 4.53
N LEU A 373 -10.73 -0.57 3.35
CA LEU A 373 -11.89 -1.42 3.16
C LEU A 373 -11.49 -2.88 2.94
N PHE A 374 -12.17 -3.78 3.65
CA PHE A 374 -11.88 -5.20 3.65
C PHE A 374 -12.90 -6.04 2.87
N GLY A 375 -12.37 -7.09 2.23
CA GLY A 375 -13.12 -8.10 1.49
C GLY A 375 -13.21 -7.83 -0.02
N HIS A 376 -13.97 -8.65 -0.74
CA HIS A 376 -14.14 -8.51 -2.19
C HIS A 376 -15.52 -7.92 -2.50
N TYR A 377 -16.50 -8.78 -2.75
CA TYR A 377 -17.87 -8.38 -3.09
C TYR A 377 -18.55 -7.50 -2.02
N SER A 378 -18.18 -7.68 -0.74
CA SER A 378 -18.69 -6.90 0.39
C SER A 378 -18.36 -5.42 0.29
N ARG A 379 -17.27 -5.04 -0.39
CA ARG A 379 -16.86 -3.64 -0.56
C ARG A 379 -17.85 -2.83 -1.38
N SER A 380 -18.67 -3.46 -2.22
CA SER A 380 -19.73 -2.79 -2.99
C SER A 380 -21.06 -2.67 -2.24
N LYS A 381 -21.14 -3.10 -0.97
CA LYS A 381 -22.37 -3.02 -0.17
C LYS A 381 -22.42 -1.73 0.67
N GLU A 382 -23.61 -1.39 1.14
CA GLU A 382 -23.82 -0.22 2.02
C GLU A 382 -22.99 -0.34 3.29
N ARG A 383 -23.01 -1.52 3.92
CA ARG A 383 -22.18 -1.83 5.09
C ARG A 383 -20.90 -2.52 4.67
N LYS A 384 -19.81 -1.76 4.65
CA LYS A 384 -18.49 -2.24 4.24
C LYS A 384 -17.71 -2.71 5.46
N SER A 385 -17.04 -3.85 5.33
CA SER A 385 -16.07 -4.28 6.35
C SER A 385 -14.80 -3.45 6.20
N MET A 386 -14.07 -3.28 7.29
CA MET A 386 -12.83 -2.50 7.30
C MET A 386 -11.71 -3.31 7.94
N GLU A 387 -10.48 -3.02 7.54
CA GLU A 387 -9.27 -3.47 8.20
C GLU A 387 -8.64 -2.27 8.91
N VAL A 388 -8.29 -2.47 10.17
CA VAL A 388 -7.53 -1.52 10.99
C VAL A 388 -6.10 -2.03 11.06
N LYS A 389 -5.18 -1.35 10.37
CA LYS A 389 -3.77 -1.72 10.22
C LYS A 389 -2.91 -0.90 11.19
N PHE A 390 -2.29 -1.53 12.19
CA PHE A 390 -1.45 -0.85 13.17
C PHE A 390 -0.02 -0.62 12.66
N LYS A 391 0.19 -0.27 11.39
CA LYS A 391 1.52 -0.20 10.77
C LYS A 391 2.28 1.09 11.08
N ASP A 392 3.61 1.04 10.92
CA ASP A 392 4.46 2.23 10.90
C ASP A 392 3.99 3.21 9.80
N GLY A 393 4.21 4.51 10.00
CA GLY A 393 3.68 5.57 9.14
C GLY A 393 2.24 6.00 9.48
N PHE A 394 1.42 5.10 10.04
CA PHE A 394 0.09 5.44 10.57
C PHE A 394 0.04 5.41 12.10
N GLY A 395 0.73 4.47 12.74
CA GLY A 395 0.59 4.13 14.15
C GLY A 395 1.90 3.80 14.85
N SER A 396 1.86 2.83 15.77
CA SER A 396 3.00 2.37 16.58
C SER A 396 3.57 1.01 16.17
N GLY A 397 3.22 0.54 14.97
CA GLY A 397 3.69 -0.73 14.40
C GLY A 397 2.92 -1.98 14.83
N LYS A 398 2.42 -2.03 16.08
CA LYS A 398 1.50 -3.09 16.57
C LYS A 398 0.55 -2.57 17.65
N LEU A 399 -0.67 -3.09 17.70
CA LEU A 399 -1.56 -2.93 18.86
C LEU A 399 -1.09 -3.85 19.99
N LYS A 400 -0.81 -3.28 21.16
CA LYS A 400 -0.40 -4.01 22.38
C LYS A 400 -1.57 -4.10 23.36
N TYR A 401 -2.66 -4.74 22.93
CA TYR A 401 -3.87 -4.89 23.74
C TYR A 401 -4.52 -6.27 23.50
N PRO A 402 -4.94 -6.98 24.56
CA PRO A 402 -5.63 -8.26 24.44
C PRO A 402 -7.10 -8.09 24.07
N VAL A 403 -7.39 -7.95 22.78
CA VAL A 403 -8.76 -7.68 22.29
C VAL A 403 -9.73 -8.81 22.63
N PHE A 404 -9.29 -10.06 22.50
CA PHE A 404 -10.12 -11.26 22.66
C PHE A 404 -9.92 -11.92 24.02
N ASP A 405 -11.03 -12.35 24.61
CA ASP A 405 -11.06 -12.97 25.93
C ASP A 405 -10.51 -14.41 25.84
N ASP A 406 -9.73 -14.82 26.83
CA ASP A 406 -9.10 -16.15 26.91
C ASP A 406 -8.37 -16.60 25.63
N TYR A 407 -7.69 -15.64 24.99
CA TYR A 407 -6.98 -15.85 23.73
C TYR A 407 -5.45 -15.79 23.90
N PRO A 408 -4.66 -16.70 23.28
CA PRO A 408 -3.20 -16.76 23.48
C PRO A 408 -2.50 -15.52 22.91
N VAL A 409 -3.02 -14.96 21.83
CA VAL A 409 -2.45 -13.78 21.17
C VAL A 409 -2.90 -12.50 21.87
N LYS A 410 -1.94 -11.64 22.21
CA LYS A 410 -2.14 -10.39 22.97
C LYS A 410 -1.68 -9.13 22.22
N LYS A 411 -1.16 -9.30 21.00
CA LYS A 411 -0.63 -8.23 20.15
C LYS A 411 -1.09 -8.47 18.72
N PHE A 412 -1.43 -7.40 18.01
CA PHE A 412 -2.03 -7.49 16.68
C PHE A 412 -1.41 -6.46 15.73
N ASP A 413 -1.05 -6.91 14.54
CA ASP A 413 -0.61 -6.08 13.42
C ASP A 413 -1.81 -5.43 12.72
N ASP A 414 -2.94 -6.12 12.72
CA ASP A 414 -4.22 -5.62 12.24
C ASP A 414 -5.42 -6.28 12.93
N LEU A 415 -6.59 -5.70 12.72
CA LEU A 415 -7.88 -6.25 13.09
C LEU A 415 -8.88 -6.02 11.96
N VAL A 416 -9.81 -6.95 11.78
CA VAL A 416 -10.91 -6.80 10.82
C VAL A 416 -12.20 -6.42 11.55
N LEU A 417 -12.82 -5.34 11.10
CA LEU A 417 -14.15 -4.91 11.51
C LEU A 417 -15.15 -5.45 10.48
N ARG A 418 -15.70 -6.62 10.78
CA ARG A 418 -16.51 -7.43 9.85
C ARG A 418 -18.00 -7.16 10.03
N THR A 419 -18.68 -6.84 8.93
CA THR A 419 -20.14 -6.59 8.89
C THR A 419 -20.99 -7.86 8.81
N SER A 420 -20.37 -9.03 9.02
CA SER A 420 -20.95 -10.36 8.77
C SER A 420 -21.42 -10.60 7.32
N SER A 421 -21.04 -9.71 6.39
CA SER A 421 -21.24 -9.83 4.93
C SER A 421 -22.58 -10.46 4.56
N ASN A 422 -22.65 -11.70 4.06
CA ASN A 422 -23.90 -12.33 3.61
C ASN A 422 -24.96 -12.53 4.72
N ASP A 423 -24.58 -12.42 5.99
CA ASP A 423 -25.46 -12.54 7.15
C ASP A 423 -25.93 -11.17 7.71
N TYR A 424 -25.51 -10.05 7.12
CA TYR A 424 -25.73 -8.73 7.73
C TYR A 424 -27.21 -8.30 7.86
N LYS A 425 -28.07 -8.83 6.99
CA LYS A 425 -29.53 -8.57 7.00
C LYS A 425 -30.31 -9.62 7.81
N LYS A 426 -29.62 -10.50 8.52
CA LYS A 426 -30.23 -11.65 9.22
C LYS A 426 -29.80 -11.63 10.68
N THR A 427 -28.94 -12.57 11.08
CA THR A 427 -28.59 -12.80 12.48
C THR A 427 -27.34 -12.08 12.93
N LEU A 428 -26.48 -11.64 12.00
CA LEU A 428 -25.16 -11.05 12.26
C LEU A 428 -24.15 -11.97 12.97
N PHE A 429 -24.53 -13.15 13.44
CA PHE A 429 -23.66 -14.03 14.24
C PHE A 429 -23.36 -15.41 13.68
N ARG A 430 -23.85 -15.80 12.49
CA ARG A 430 -23.64 -17.18 11.99
C ARG A 430 -22.17 -17.58 11.92
N ASP A 431 -21.32 -16.70 11.41
CA ASP A 431 -19.87 -16.92 11.34
C ASP A 431 -19.27 -17.18 12.72
N MET A 432 -19.62 -16.34 13.70
CA MET A 432 -19.14 -16.47 15.09
C MET A 432 -19.62 -17.75 15.76
N LEU A 433 -20.89 -18.13 15.56
CA LEU A 433 -21.43 -19.38 16.06
C LEU A 433 -20.66 -20.57 15.48
N THR A 434 -20.44 -20.60 14.16
CA THR A 434 -19.67 -21.66 13.52
C THR A 434 -18.25 -21.73 14.10
N GLN A 435 -17.52 -20.61 14.14
CA GLN A 435 -16.17 -20.59 14.72
C GLN A 435 -16.15 -21.11 16.17
N SER A 436 -17.15 -20.76 16.97
CA SER A 436 -17.25 -21.21 18.37
C SER A 436 -17.48 -22.72 18.48
N LEU A 437 -18.35 -23.28 17.64
CA LEU A 437 -18.66 -24.72 17.65
C LEU A 437 -17.46 -25.57 17.23
N PHE A 438 -16.64 -25.08 16.30
CA PHE A 438 -15.46 -25.81 15.82
C PHE A 438 -14.23 -25.65 16.72
N LYS A 439 -14.21 -24.64 17.62
CA LYS A 439 -13.10 -24.40 18.55
C LYS A 439 -12.79 -25.62 19.42
N GLU A 440 -13.81 -26.39 19.82
CA GLU A 440 -13.63 -27.60 20.66
C GLU A 440 -13.11 -28.82 19.89
N LEU A 441 -13.09 -28.77 18.55
CA LEU A 441 -12.62 -29.87 17.70
C LEU A 441 -11.11 -29.86 17.47
N GLY A 442 -10.38 -28.92 18.09
CA GLY A 442 -8.94 -28.76 17.90
C GLY A 442 -8.57 -28.19 16.52
N LEU A 443 -9.51 -27.54 15.83
CA LEU A 443 -9.25 -26.82 14.59
C LEU A 443 -8.93 -25.36 14.87
N ASP A 444 -8.13 -24.76 14.00
CA ASP A 444 -7.88 -23.33 14.00
C ASP A 444 -9.16 -22.56 13.71
N THR A 445 -9.40 -21.54 14.52
CA THR A 445 -10.58 -20.69 14.45
C THR A 445 -10.19 -19.23 14.55
N GLN A 446 -11.04 -18.37 13.99
CA GLN A 446 -10.87 -16.92 14.07
C GLN A 446 -11.54 -16.38 15.33
N ALA A 447 -10.75 -15.68 16.15
CA ALA A 447 -11.28 -14.97 17.30
C ALA A 447 -12.26 -13.86 16.88
N TYR A 448 -13.25 -13.59 17.73
CA TYR A 448 -14.23 -12.55 17.49
C TYR A 448 -14.63 -11.81 18.76
N LYS A 449 -15.08 -10.56 18.60
CA LYS A 449 -15.72 -9.77 19.65
C LYS A 449 -16.79 -8.86 19.04
N PRO A 450 -18.09 -9.01 19.38
CA PRO A 450 -19.12 -8.08 18.92
C PRO A 450 -18.90 -6.69 19.52
N ALA A 451 -19.15 -5.65 18.74
CA ALA A 451 -19.05 -4.26 19.18
C ALA A 451 -20.06 -3.37 18.46
N ARG A 452 -20.34 -2.21 19.05
CA ARG A 452 -21.02 -1.09 18.40
C ARG A 452 -19.98 -0.26 17.65
N LEU A 453 -20.18 -0.06 16.35
CA LEU A 453 -19.30 0.76 15.53
C LEU A 453 -19.77 2.20 15.51
N PHE A 454 -18.85 3.11 15.79
CA PHE A 454 -19.01 4.52 15.51
C PHE A 454 -17.94 4.99 14.53
N ILE A 455 -18.32 5.85 13.59
CA ILE A 455 -17.37 6.54 12.70
C ILE A 455 -17.67 8.04 12.81
N ASN A 456 -16.67 8.82 13.21
CA ASN A 456 -16.78 10.26 13.48
C ASN A 456 -18.01 10.61 14.35
N ALA A 457 -18.15 9.93 15.50
CA ALA A 457 -19.25 10.09 16.46
C ALA A 457 -20.65 9.66 15.96
N GLN A 458 -20.79 9.16 14.72
CA GLN A 458 -22.05 8.64 14.21
C GLN A 458 -22.13 7.14 14.44
N TYR A 459 -23.31 6.61 14.79
CA TYR A 459 -23.51 5.17 14.96
C TYR A 459 -23.71 4.47 13.62
N TRP A 460 -22.92 3.41 13.37
CA TRP A 460 -22.94 2.64 12.12
C TRP A 460 -23.54 1.24 12.26
N GLY A 461 -23.94 0.85 13.47
CA GLY A 461 -24.54 -0.44 13.77
C GLY A 461 -23.60 -1.40 14.49
N LEU A 462 -24.03 -2.66 14.58
CA LEU A 462 -23.23 -3.74 15.14
C LEU A 462 -22.16 -4.20 14.14
N ILE A 463 -20.98 -4.48 14.67
CA ILE A 463 -19.81 -4.99 13.94
C ILE A 463 -19.19 -6.13 14.74
N ASN A 464 -18.47 -7.01 14.06
CA ASN A 464 -17.67 -8.03 14.71
C ASN A 464 -16.20 -7.71 14.50
N ILE A 465 -15.50 -7.40 15.59
CA ILE A 465 -14.04 -7.31 15.60
C ILE A 465 -13.53 -8.74 15.44
N ARG A 466 -12.62 -8.95 14.49
CA ARG A 466 -12.08 -10.27 14.12
C ARG A 466 -10.58 -10.18 14.04
N GLU A 467 -9.93 -11.25 14.43
CA GLU A 467 -8.55 -11.48 14.03
C GLU A 467 -8.53 -11.77 12.52
N LYS A 468 -7.56 -11.18 11.82
CA LYS A 468 -7.34 -11.47 10.41
C LYS A 468 -6.56 -12.77 10.27
N MET A 469 -6.91 -13.53 9.23
CA MET A 469 -6.27 -14.80 8.89
C MET A 469 -5.38 -14.58 7.66
N ASP A 470 -4.14 -14.21 7.92
CA ASP A 470 -3.08 -13.90 6.96
C ASP A 470 -1.75 -14.54 7.42
N SER A 471 -0.62 -14.21 6.81
CA SER A 471 0.70 -14.72 7.25
C SER A 471 0.97 -14.39 8.72
N HIS A 472 0.63 -13.18 9.17
CA HIS A 472 0.78 -12.79 10.57
C HIS A 472 -0.09 -13.64 11.52
N TYR A 473 -1.23 -14.17 11.08
CA TYR A 473 -1.95 -15.19 11.87
C TYR A 473 -1.10 -16.43 12.08
N LEU A 474 -0.51 -16.95 11.01
CA LEU A 474 0.30 -18.16 11.08
C LEU A 474 1.56 -17.93 11.94
N GLU A 475 2.22 -16.79 11.79
CA GLU A 475 3.34 -16.36 12.64
C GLU A 475 2.94 -16.36 14.13
N ARG A 476 1.82 -15.70 14.47
CA ARG A 476 1.37 -15.53 15.87
C ARG A 476 0.92 -16.83 16.54
N HIS A 477 0.41 -17.79 15.77
CA HIS A 477 -0.13 -19.05 16.30
C HIS A 477 0.83 -20.23 16.21
N PHE A 478 1.72 -20.25 15.21
CA PHE A 478 2.61 -21.38 14.94
C PHE A 478 4.09 -21.04 15.02
N GLY A 479 4.46 -19.76 15.12
CA GLY A 479 5.86 -19.34 15.18
C GLY A 479 6.63 -19.60 13.89
N VAL A 480 5.93 -19.58 12.75
CA VAL A 480 6.52 -19.63 11.41
C VAL A 480 6.93 -18.22 10.99
N GLU A 481 8.07 -18.07 10.32
CA GLU A 481 8.51 -16.79 9.76
C GLU A 481 7.75 -16.49 8.45
N ASP A 482 7.53 -15.22 8.12
CA ASP A 482 6.77 -14.81 6.93
C ASP A 482 7.37 -15.39 5.63
N ASP A 483 8.70 -15.46 5.55
CA ASP A 483 9.43 -15.97 4.37
C ASP A 483 9.24 -17.49 4.14
N ASP A 484 8.73 -18.21 5.14
CA ASP A 484 8.48 -19.66 5.09
C ASP A 484 7.00 -20.00 4.75
N ILE A 485 6.18 -19.01 4.39
CA ILE A 485 4.74 -19.16 4.17
C ILE A 485 4.35 -19.01 2.69
N ASP A 486 3.80 -20.08 2.11
CA ASP A 486 3.03 -20.03 0.86
C ASP A 486 1.51 -19.94 1.19
N LEU A 487 0.91 -18.74 1.11
CA LEU A 487 -0.50 -18.54 1.40
C LEU A 487 -1.32 -18.44 0.10
N ILE A 488 -2.17 -19.43 -0.17
CA ILE A 488 -2.94 -19.53 -1.42
C ILE A 488 -4.44 -19.42 -1.15
N ALA A 489 -5.12 -18.45 -1.77
CA ALA A 489 -6.55 -18.20 -1.59
C ALA A 489 -7.39 -18.51 -2.82
N GLY A 490 -7.99 -19.70 -2.85
CA GLY A 490 -8.94 -20.06 -3.91
C GLY A 490 -8.34 -19.99 -5.32
N TYR A 491 -9.16 -19.65 -6.31
CA TYR A 491 -8.74 -19.58 -7.71
C TYR A 491 -9.19 -18.28 -8.38
N ILE A 492 -8.29 -17.66 -9.12
CA ILE A 492 -8.56 -16.55 -10.04
C ILE A 492 -8.57 -17.07 -11.48
N LYS A 493 -9.31 -16.38 -12.36
CA LYS A 493 -9.22 -16.63 -13.80
C LYS A 493 -8.18 -15.70 -14.40
N GLU A 494 -7.11 -16.27 -14.93
CA GLU A 494 -6.08 -15.55 -15.68
C GLU A 494 -6.00 -16.21 -17.07
N ASN A 495 -6.19 -15.42 -18.14
CA ASN A 495 -6.21 -15.92 -19.51
C ASN A 495 -7.19 -17.11 -19.73
N GLY A 496 -8.34 -17.08 -19.06
CA GLY A 496 -9.37 -18.13 -19.15
C GLY A 496 -9.04 -19.42 -18.38
N LYS A 497 -7.87 -19.50 -17.72
CA LYS A 497 -7.47 -20.64 -16.89
C LYS A 497 -7.63 -20.31 -15.41
N LEU A 498 -8.03 -21.29 -14.60
CA LEU A 498 -8.03 -21.16 -13.15
C LEU A 498 -6.58 -21.29 -12.65
N LYS A 499 -6.12 -20.28 -11.90
CA LYS A 499 -4.84 -20.24 -11.22
C LYS A 499 -5.07 -19.98 -9.74
N GLY A 500 -4.31 -20.64 -8.87
CA GLY A 500 -4.36 -20.35 -7.44
C GLY A 500 -3.99 -18.89 -7.19
N GLN A 501 -4.80 -18.17 -6.40
CA GLN A 501 -4.42 -16.81 -6.01
C GLN A 501 -3.33 -16.91 -4.96
N VAL A 502 -2.13 -16.45 -5.26
CA VAL A 502 -1.06 -16.32 -4.26
C VAL A 502 -1.32 -15.05 -3.48
N LEU A 503 -1.45 -15.17 -2.16
CA LEU A 503 -1.50 -14.05 -1.23
C LEU A 503 -0.10 -13.76 -0.67
N GLU A 504 0.66 -14.81 -0.36
CA GLU A 504 2.07 -14.74 0.11
C GLU A 504 2.85 -15.92 -0.48
N GLY A 505 4.16 -15.74 -0.71
CA GLY A 505 5.03 -16.80 -1.25
C GLY A 505 4.80 -17.09 -2.75
N ASN A 506 4.71 -18.37 -3.12
CA ASN A 506 4.51 -18.82 -4.49
C ASN A 506 3.62 -20.10 -4.57
N LEU A 507 3.57 -20.76 -5.75
CA LEU A 507 2.73 -21.94 -5.98
C LEU A 507 3.52 -23.24 -6.11
N ASP A 508 4.84 -23.22 -5.97
CA ASP A 508 5.69 -24.33 -6.38
C ASP A 508 5.49 -25.54 -5.46
N SER A 509 5.58 -25.34 -4.14
CA SER A 509 5.29 -26.35 -3.12
C SER A 509 3.88 -26.94 -3.26
N TYR A 510 2.89 -26.08 -3.53
CA TYR A 510 1.50 -26.51 -3.74
C TYR A 510 1.33 -27.34 -5.02
N ARG A 511 2.00 -26.95 -6.11
CA ARG A 511 1.99 -27.71 -7.37
C ARG A 511 2.64 -29.07 -7.19
N GLU A 512 3.74 -29.15 -6.44
CA GLU A 512 4.39 -30.42 -6.10
C GLU A 512 3.45 -31.33 -5.32
N LEU A 513 2.77 -30.81 -4.28
CA LEU A 513 1.77 -31.57 -3.52
C LEU A 513 0.61 -32.07 -4.41
N VAL A 514 0.06 -31.19 -5.25
CA VAL A 514 -1.04 -31.55 -6.16
C VAL A 514 -0.60 -32.63 -7.15
N ASN A 515 0.61 -32.54 -7.69
CA ASN A 515 1.16 -33.55 -8.59
C ASN A 515 1.40 -34.86 -7.85
N PHE A 516 1.96 -34.82 -6.63
CA PHE A 516 2.13 -36.01 -5.78
C PHE A 516 0.80 -36.74 -5.57
N VAL A 517 -0.27 -36.03 -5.22
CA VAL A 517 -1.60 -36.64 -4.99
C VAL A 517 -2.21 -37.17 -6.30
N LYS A 518 -1.97 -36.52 -7.44
CA LYS A 518 -2.48 -36.98 -8.74
C LYS A 518 -1.76 -38.21 -9.27
N ASP A 519 -0.46 -38.30 -9.00
CA ASP A 519 0.43 -39.31 -9.56
C ASP A 519 0.55 -40.55 -8.66
N ARG A 520 -0.13 -40.57 -7.50
CA ARG A 520 -0.12 -41.66 -6.52
C ARG A 520 -1.53 -42.19 -6.27
N ASP A 521 -1.61 -43.50 -6.04
CA ASP A 521 -2.81 -44.12 -5.49
C ASP A 521 -2.86 -43.79 -4.00
N MET A 522 -3.98 -43.21 -3.55
CA MET A 522 -4.20 -42.76 -2.18
C MET A 522 -5.00 -43.79 -1.36
N SER A 523 -5.07 -45.05 -1.81
CA SER A 523 -5.81 -46.14 -1.16
C SER A 523 -5.00 -46.93 -0.12
N ASP A 524 -3.69 -46.72 -0.05
CA ASP A 524 -2.84 -47.10 1.09
C ASP A 524 -2.95 -46.06 2.21
#